data_AF-A0A9N8J4C6-F1
#
_entry.id   AF-A0A9N8J4C6-F1
#
_cell.length_a   1.000
_cell.length_b   1.000
_cell.length_c   1.000
_cell.angle_alpha   90.00
_cell.angle_beta   90.00
_cell.angle_gamma   90.00
#
_symmetry.space_group_name_H-M   'P 1'
#
loop_
_entity.id
_entity.type
_entity.pdbx_description
1 polymer ?
#
loop_
_entity_poly.entity_id
_entity_poly.type
_entity_poly.pdbx_seq_one_letter_code
_entity_poly.pdbx_strand_id
1 'polypeptide(L)'
;MINQFYKVLKAILVIAVFISCDRQDDEFAINNSNGFLPESIIHFKKIDLANVEADGVSYSTVSIQINPEANIANEKVGLSTTTGKFVNGRKTDTITVNAYGVGYFTITNEKPERARITATVKSFSIDTIVNFQPALPHDILISADHFVIEPAQTITISASLIRDSFKGKVSDPIKVFYDVTPLTSQPNILIYPNFVMSSQGVSNAIISNPFNLTGDFKVNIKTLSPAKDTLRKSMTFRIQ
;
A
#
# COMPACT_ATOMS: atom_id res chain seq x y z
N MET A 1 82.04 -15.12 15.63
CA MET A 1 80.93 -16.07 15.38
C MET A 1 79.55 -15.38 15.42
N ILE A 2 79.41 -14.18 14.84
CA ILE A 2 78.15 -13.37 14.89
C ILE A 2 77.61 -13.02 13.48
N ASN A 3 78.44 -13.14 12.44
CA ASN A 3 78.08 -12.75 11.06
C ASN A 3 77.36 -13.83 10.22
N GLN A 4 77.14 -15.04 10.75
CA GLN A 4 76.40 -16.10 10.06
C GLN A 4 74.89 -16.08 10.40
N PHE A 5 74.50 -15.54 11.56
CA PHE A 5 73.10 -15.48 11.99
C PHE A 5 72.27 -14.43 11.22
N TYR A 6 72.89 -13.30 10.82
CA TYR A 6 72.20 -12.22 10.11
C TYR A 6 71.84 -12.54 8.65
N LYS A 7 72.52 -13.50 8.01
CA LYS A 7 72.21 -13.91 6.63
C LYS A 7 70.99 -14.84 6.55
N VAL A 8 70.80 -15.70 7.54
CA VAL A 8 69.62 -16.59 7.60
C VAL A 8 68.36 -15.80 7.99
N LEU A 9 68.48 -14.78 8.85
CA LEU A 9 67.33 -13.96 9.26
C LEU A 9 66.79 -13.05 8.13
N LYS A 10 67.66 -12.57 7.21
CA LYS A 10 67.20 -11.83 6.02
C LYS A 10 66.55 -12.71 4.95
N ALA A 11 66.87 -14.01 4.90
CA ALA A 11 66.25 -14.94 3.96
C ALA A 11 64.83 -15.35 4.40
N ILE A 12 64.53 -15.30 5.70
CA ILE A 12 63.20 -15.66 6.25
C ILE A 12 62.22 -14.47 6.18
N LEU A 13 62.70 -13.23 6.19
CA LEU A 13 61.83 -12.04 6.13
C LEU A 13 61.28 -11.72 4.73
N VAL A 14 61.82 -12.33 3.66
CA VAL A 14 61.39 -12.05 2.27
C VAL A 14 60.35 -13.07 1.76
N ILE A 15 60.15 -14.20 2.46
CA ILE A 15 59.19 -15.24 2.05
C ILE A 15 57.77 -14.97 2.62
N ALA A 16 57.61 -14.03 3.56
CA ALA A 16 56.33 -13.73 4.20
C ALA A 16 55.47 -12.67 3.47
N VAL A 17 55.85 -12.19 2.28
CA VAL A 17 55.17 -11.07 1.58
C VAL A 17 54.39 -11.52 0.32
N PHE A 18 54.35 -12.82 0.00
CA PHE A 18 53.65 -13.32 -1.21
C PHE A 18 52.51 -14.32 -0.94
N ILE A 19 51.90 -14.27 0.25
CA ILE A 19 50.52 -14.78 0.40
C ILE A 19 49.58 -13.57 0.35
N SER A 20 49.69 -12.79 -0.73
CA SER A 20 48.52 -12.08 -1.24
C SER A 20 47.59 -13.18 -1.70
N CYS A 21 46.62 -13.52 -0.86
CA CYS A 21 45.50 -14.35 -1.26
C CYS A 21 44.69 -13.50 -2.25
N ASP A 22 45.13 -13.52 -3.51
CA ASP A 22 44.36 -12.99 -4.61
C ASP A 22 43.14 -13.91 -4.71
N ARG A 23 42.04 -13.52 -4.06
CA ARG A 23 40.77 -14.22 -4.17
C ARG A 23 40.17 -13.85 -5.54
N GLN A 24 40.80 -14.36 -6.58
CA GLN A 24 40.20 -14.49 -7.89
C GLN A 24 39.12 -15.57 -7.75
N ASP A 25 37.88 -15.12 -7.49
CA ASP A 25 36.61 -15.73 -7.93
C ASP A 25 35.46 -15.13 -7.11
N ASP A 26 35.18 -13.83 -7.33
CA ASP A 26 33.92 -13.19 -6.90
C ASP A 26 32.83 -13.33 -7.99
N GLU A 27 32.91 -14.40 -8.77
CA GLU A 27 31.78 -14.85 -9.57
C GLU A 27 30.93 -15.74 -8.67
N PHE A 28 29.74 -15.24 -8.32
CA PHE A 28 28.78 -15.91 -7.43
C PHE A 28 28.33 -17.24 -8.07
N ALA A 29 29.10 -18.31 -7.88
CA ALA A 29 28.82 -19.63 -8.41
C ALA A 29 27.70 -20.32 -7.61
N ILE A 30 26.62 -20.66 -8.30
CA ILE A 30 25.48 -21.40 -7.76
C ILE A 30 25.85 -22.91 -7.74
N ASN A 31 25.57 -23.61 -6.65
CA ASN A 31 25.67 -25.08 -6.44
C ASN A 31 27.01 -25.73 -6.06
N ASN A 32 28.01 -25.00 -5.55
CA ASN A 32 29.07 -25.67 -4.78
C ASN A 32 28.64 -25.84 -3.32
N SER A 33 29.17 -26.85 -2.61
CA SER A 33 28.90 -27.11 -1.18
C SER A 33 29.28 -25.95 -0.23
N ASN A 34 29.92 -24.90 -0.77
CA ASN A 34 30.27 -23.63 -0.13
C ASN A 34 29.59 -22.39 -0.78
N GLY A 35 28.59 -22.60 -1.64
CA GLY A 35 27.88 -21.52 -2.34
C GLY A 35 26.95 -20.76 -1.40
N PHE A 36 27.03 -19.43 -1.45
CA PHE A 36 26.14 -18.54 -0.70
C PHE A 36 24.68 -18.73 -1.16
N LEU A 37 23.77 -18.98 -0.22
CA LEU A 37 22.32 -18.97 -0.50
C LEU A 37 21.91 -17.59 -1.05
N PRO A 38 20.91 -17.47 -1.94
CA PRO A 38 20.43 -16.16 -2.42
C PRO A 38 20.10 -15.18 -1.27
N GLU A 39 19.56 -15.69 -0.15
CA GLU A 39 19.27 -14.93 1.07
C GLU A 39 20.52 -14.34 1.75
N SER A 40 21.68 -14.96 1.55
CA SER A 40 22.97 -14.47 2.02
C SER A 40 23.61 -13.44 1.08
N ILE A 41 23.00 -13.17 -0.07
CA ILE A 41 23.41 -12.11 -1.02
C ILE A 41 22.48 -10.91 -0.89
N ILE A 42 21.17 -11.14 -0.85
CA ILE A 42 20.15 -10.10 -0.74
C ILE A 42 19.00 -10.59 0.16
N HIS A 43 18.57 -9.77 1.11
CA HIS A 43 17.37 -10.05 1.92
C HIS A 43 16.65 -8.76 2.33
N PHE A 44 15.35 -8.86 2.54
CA PHE A 44 14.57 -7.80 3.17
C PHE A 44 14.88 -7.79 4.66
N LYS A 45 15.41 -6.67 5.15
CA LYS A 45 15.83 -6.52 6.55
C LYS A 45 14.68 -6.09 7.45
N LYS A 46 13.81 -5.20 6.95
CA LYS A 46 12.69 -4.66 7.72
C LYS A 46 11.61 -4.11 6.78
N ILE A 47 10.36 -4.26 7.20
CA ILE A 47 9.19 -3.59 6.64
C ILE A 47 8.58 -2.80 7.79
N ASP A 48 8.56 -1.47 7.71
CA ASP A 48 8.09 -0.63 8.82
C ASP A 48 6.60 -0.83 9.09
N LEU A 49 5.80 -0.92 8.02
CA LEU A 49 4.37 -1.18 8.07
C LEU A 49 3.99 -2.25 7.05
N ALA A 50 3.69 -3.45 7.53
CA ALA A 50 3.21 -4.53 6.65
C ALA A 50 1.76 -4.33 6.20
N ASN A 51 1.00 -3.50 6.93
CA ASN A 51 -0.37 -3.10 6.60
C ASN A 51 -0.44 -1.57 6.50
N VAL A 52 -0.84 -1.06 5.35
CA VAL A 52 -0.89 0.39 5.04
C VAL A 52 -2.24 0.72 4.43
N GLU A 53 -2.79 1.91 4.68
CA GLU A 53 -4.02 2.34 4.00
C GLU A 53 -3.75 2.64 2.51
N ALA A 54 -4.70 2.26 1.64
CA ALA A 54 -4.66 2.51 0.22
C ALA A 54 -5.19 3.90 -0.16
N ASP A 55 -4.69 4.95 0.49
CA ASP A 55 -5.17 6.34 0.36
C ASP A 55 -4.35 7.20 -0.63
N GLY A 56 -3.32 6.61 -1.25
CA GLY A 56 -2.40 7.28 -2.16
C GLY A 56 -1.30 8.11 -1.50
N VAL A 57 -1.31 8.27 -0.17
CA VAL A 57 -0.31 9.08 0.56
C VAL A 57 0.41 8.31 1.67
N SER A 58 -0.28 7.37 2.30
CA SER A 58 0.28 6.41 3.26
C SER A 58 1.23 5.47 2.54
N TYR A 59 2.40 5.24 3.15
CA TYR A 59 3.46 4.45 2.57
C TYR A 59 4.04 3.42 3.54
N SER A 60 4.59 2.35 2.99
CA SER A 60 5.49 1.46 3.73
C SER A 60 6.93 1.77 3.33
N THR A 61 7.80 1.94 4.32
CA THR A 61 9.25 1.96 4.09
C THR A 61 9.78 0.55 4.26
N VAL A 62 10.53 0.09 3.27
CA VAL A 62 11.16 -1.23 3.28
C VAL A 62 12.66 -1.03 3.19
N SER A 63 13.38 -1.75 4.05
CA SER A 63 14.84 -1.81 4.01
C SER A 63 15.29 -3.15 3.44
N ILE A 64 16.30 -3.06 2.59
CA ILE A 64 16.96 -4.21 1.99
C ILE A 64 18.42 -4.20 2.41
N GLN A 65 18.96 -5.39 2.60
CA GLN A 65 20.35 -5.61 2.93
C GLN A 65 20.95 -6.49 1.84
N ILE A 66 22.04 -6.00 1.25
CA ILE A 66 22.95 -6.78 0.43
C ILE A 66 24.13 -7.17 1.32
N ASN A 67 24.73 -8.33 1.08
CA ASN A 67 25.98 -8.70 1.73
C ASN A 67 27.05 -7.61 1.51
N PRO A 68 27.63 -7.00 2.56
CA PRO A 68 28.64 -5.95 2.41
C PRO A 68 29.91 -6.42 1.70
N GLU A 69 30.19 -7.73 1.73
CA GLU A 69 31.32 -8.34 1.02
C GLU A 69 31.04 -8.51 -0.48
N ALA A 70 29.79 -8.29 -0.92
CA ALA A 70 29.47 -8.28 -2.33
C ALA A 70 30.10 -7.04 -3.00
N ASN A 71 30.97 -7.27 -4.00
CA ASN A 71 31.66 -6.25 -4.80
C ASN A 71 30.82 -4.96 -5.04
N ILE A 72 31.44 -3.78 -4.95
CA ILE A 72 30.90 -2.41 -5.18
C ILE A 72 30.00 -2.31 -6.43
N ALA A 73 30.22 -3.12 -7.47
CA ALA A 73 29.32 -3.23 -8.61
C ALA A 73 27.88 -3.71 -8.29
N ASN A 74 27.63 -4.19 -7.05
CA ASN A 74 26.35 -4.67 -6.54
C ASN A 74 25.59 -3.60 -5.75
N GLU A 75 26.01 -2.33 -5.79
CA GLU A 75 25.38 -1.26 -5.02
C GLU A 75 23.96 -0.92 -5.47
N LYS A 76 23.52 -1.39 -6.65
CA LYS A 76 22.20 -1.09 -7.21
C LYS A 76 21.24 -2.26 -7.06
N VAL A 77 20.08 -1.99 -6.47
CA VAL A 77 18.96 -2.93 -6.38
C VAL A 77 17.89 -2.47 -7.35
N GLY A 78 17.55 -3.33 -8.32
CA GLY A 78 16.36 -3.17 -9.13
C GLY A 78 15.12 -3.55 -8.32
N LEU A 79 14.09 -2.74 -8.37
CA LEU A 79 12.82 -2.97 -7.67
C LEU A 79 11.70 -3.07 -8.69
N SER A 80 10.76 -3.97 -8.46
CA SER A 80 9.49 -4.03 -9.17
C SER A 80 8.35 -4.39 -8.23
N THR A 81 7.13 -3.98 -8.57
CA THR A 81 5.94 -4.33 -7.80
C THR A 81 4.77 -4.69 -8.71
N THR A 82 3.95 -5.66 -8.27
CA THR A 82 2.70 -6.02 -8.97
C THR A 82 1.70 -4.86 -8.98
N THR A 83 1.64 -4.09 -7.90
CA THR A 83 0.78 -2.93 -7.73
C THR A 83 1.35 -1.89 -6.78
N GLY A 84 0.71 -0.73 -6.67
CA GLY A 84 1.29 0.44 -6.03
C GLY A 84 2.38 1.09 -6.89
N LYS A 85 3.05 2.07 -6.29
CA LYS A 85 4.09 2.89 -6.94
C LYS A 85 5.21 3.17 -5.96
N PHE A 86 6.44 3.23 -6.47
CA PHE A 86 7.59 3.76 -5.74
C PHE A 86 7.59 5.30 -5.75
N VAL A 87 8.57 5.93 -5.09
CA VAL A 87 8.70 7.41 -5.00
C VAL A 87 8.69 8.08 -6.36
N ASN A 88 9.27 7.41 -7.37
CA ASN A 88 9.31 7.89 -8.75
C ASN A 88 7.95 7.84 -9.49
N GLY A 89 6.88 7.39 -8.83
CA GLY A 89 5.53 7.26 -9.38
C GLY A 89 5.33 6.04 -10.29
N ARG A 90 6.30 5.13 -10.38
CA ARG A 90 6.30 3.95 -11.27
C ARG A 90 6.26 2.65 -10.48
N LYS A 91 5.94 1.55 -11.18
CA LYS A 91 5.97 0.18 -10.65
C LYS A 91 7.37 -0.43 -10.61
N THR A 92 8.37 0.27 -11.14
CA THR A 92 9.77 -0.14 -11.12
C THR A 92 10.62 1.01 -10.62
N ASP A 93 11.68 0.68 -9.89
CA ASP A 93 12.65 1.66 -9.40
C ASP A 93 14.03 1.04 -9.30
N THR A 94 15.04 1.86 -9.04
CA THR A 94 16.39 1.38 -8.71
C THR A 94 16.93 2.19 -7.55
N ILE A 95 17.33 1.52 -6.49
CA ILE A 95 17.93 2.17 -5.32
C ILE A 95 19.40 1.81 -5.23
N THR A 96 20.15 2.71 -4.60
CA THR A 96 21.56 2.49 -4.25
C THR A 96 21.66 2.18 -2.76
N VAL A 97 22.35 1.10 -2.41
CA VAL A 97 22.67 0.78 -1.02
C VAL A 97 23.87 1.60 -0.54
N ASN A 98 23.96 1.84 0.77
CA ASN A 98 25.10 2.52 1.37
C ASN A 98 26.32 1.59 1.49
N ALA A 99 27.43 2.12 2.05
CA ALA A 99 28.67 1.36 2.28
C ALA A 99 28.52 0.14 3.20
N TYR A 100 27.41 0.03 3.95
CA TYR A 100 27.09 -1.13 4.78
C TYR A 100 26.12 -2.10 4.08
N GLY A 101 25.85 -1.92 2.79
CA GLY A 101 24.94 -2.76 2.01
C GLY A 101 23.45 -2.51 2.30
N VAL A 102 23.07 -1.41 2.96
CA VAL A 102 21.67 -1.11 3.30
C VAL A 102 21.07 -0.11 2.32
N GLY A 103 19.92 -0.45 1.74
CA GLY A 103 19.09 0.43 0.93
C GLY A 103 17.68 0.58 1.50
N TYR A 104 17.02 1.69 1.17
CA TYR A 104 15.64 1.96 1.56
C TYR A 104 14.82 2.35 0.34
N PHE A 105 13.57 1.94 0.33
CA PHE A 105 12.58 2.41 -0.62
C PHE A 105 11.21 2.55 0.06
N THR A 106 10.35 3.36 -0.53
CA THR A 106 8.96 3.51 -0.07
C THR A 106 8.00 3.11 -1.17
N ILE A 107 6.87 2.53 -0.78
CA ILE A 107 5.79 2.15 -1.69
C ILE A 107 4.45 2.70 -1.19
N THR A 108 3.65 3.25 -2.11
CA THR A 108 2.28 3.73 -1.89
C THR A 108 1.30 3.00 -2.80
N ASN A 109 0.00 3.01 -2.46
CA ASN A 109 -1.06 2.56 -3.36
C ASN A 109 -2.36 3.33 -3.11
N GLU A 110 -3.21 3.42 -4.13
CA GLU A 110 -4.57 3.98 -4.05
C GLU A 110 -5.65 2.89 -4.05
N LYS A 111 -5.24 1.63 -4.25
CA LYS A 111 -6.15 0.48 -4.32
C LYS A 111 -5.92 -0.51 -3.18
N PRO A 112 -6.97 -1.04 -2.55
CA PRO A 112 -6.84 -2.04 -1.50
C PRO A 112 -6.48 -3.41 -2.09
N GLU A 113 -5.22 -3.81 -1.96
CA GLU A 113 -4.69 -5.06 -2.50
C GLU A 113 -3.28 -5.38 -1.95
N ARG A 114 -2.78 -6.57 -2.22
CA ARG A 114 -1.43 -6.98 -1.83
C ARG A 114 -0.43 -6.59 -2.92
N ALA A 115 0.56 -5.78 -2.57
CA ALA A 115 1.72 -5.50 -3.41
C ALA A 115 2.80 -6.54 -3.15
N ARG A 116 3.09 -7.37 -4.16
CA ARG A 116 4.29 -8.21 -4.17
C ARG A 116 5.41 -7.38 -4.74
N ILE A 117 6.46 -7.20 -3.95
CA ILE A 117 7.64 -6.42 -4.30
C ILE A 117 8.78 -7.39 -4.55
N THR A 118 9.37 -7.31 -5.73
CA THR A 118 10.55 -8.09 -6.10
C THR A 118 11.75 -7.16 -6.10
N ALA A 119 12.79 -7.55 -5.37
CA ALA A 119 14.08 -6.89 -5.38
C ALA A 119 15.11 -7.78 -6.09
N THR A 120 15.87 -7.19 -7.00
CA THR A 120 16.81 -7.90 -7.86
C THR A 120 18.19 -7.26 -7.80
N VAL A 121 19.22 -8.06 -7.60
CA VAL A 121 20.63 -7.68 -7.70
C VAL A 121 21.30 -8.70 -8.61
N LYS A 122 21.78 -8.25 -9.79
CA LYS A 122 22.26 -9.12 -10.87
C LYS A 122 21.23 -10.21 -11.21
N SER A 123 21.57 -11.48 -11.01
CA SER A 123 20.71 -12.65 -11.28
C SER A 123 19.89 -13.09 -10.05
N PHE A 124 20.12 -12.50 -8.88
CA PHE A 124 19.42 -12.88 -7.64
C PHE A 124 18.18 -12.03 -7.46
N SER A 125 17.06 -12.66 -7.12
CA SER A 125 15.80 -12.00 -6.81
C SER A 125 15.18 -12.55 -5.54
N ILE A 126 14.57 -11.67 -4.76
CA ILE A 126 13.79 -11.99 -3.57
C ILE A 126 12.47 -11.24 -3.59
N ASP A 127 11.47 -11.77 -2.90
CA ASP A 127 10.13 -11.19 -2.83
C ASP A 127 9.73 -10.84 -1.40
N THR A 128 8.91 -9.81 -1.27
CA THR A 128 8.17 -9.52 -0.06
C THR A 128 6.78 -8.99 -0.38
N ILE A 129 5.94 -8.83 0.63
CA ILE A 129 4.56 -8.38 0.50
C ILE A 129 4.29 -7.20 1.42
N VAL A 130 3.66 -6.16 0.87
CA VAL A 130 3.00 -5.09 1.63
C VAL A 130 1.51 -5.19 1.35
N ASN A 131 0.70 -5.21 2.41
CA ASN A 131 -0.76 -5.30 2.31
C ASN A 131 -1.38 -3.90 2.39
N PHE A 132 -1.99 -3.45 1.29
CA PHE A 132 -2.75 -2.20 1.29
C PHE A 132 -4.21 -2.47 1.63
N GLN A 133 -4.68 -1.89 2.73
CA GLN A 133 -6.04 -2.02 3.25
C GLN A 133 -6.91 -0.85 2.78
N PRO A 134 -8.24 -1.00 2.74
CA PRO A 134 -9.12 0.10 2.38
C PRO A 134 -8.95 1.32 3.29
N ALA A 135 -8.71 2.48 2.69
CA ALA A 135 -8.75 3.77 3.37
C ALA A 135 -10.20 4.23 3.53
N LEU A 136 -10.73 4.07 4.74
CA LEU A 136 -12.13 4.37 5.05
C LEU A 136 -12.35 5.89 5.21
N PRO A 137 -13.58 6.40 4.99
CA PRO A 137 -13.90 7.81 5.19
C PRO A 137 -13.89 8.22 6.66
N HIS A 138 -13.49 9.45 6.95
CA HIS A 138 -13.62 10.09 8.25
C HIS A 138 -14.98 10.78 8.44
N ASP A 139 -15.61 11.23 7.34
CA ASP A 139 -16.95 11.83 7.38
C ASP A 139 -17.71 11.56 6.07
N ILE A 140 -19.01 11.87 6.08
CA ILE A 140 -19.93 11.77 4.94
C ILE A 140 -20.57 13.15 4.73
N LEU A 141 -20.55 13.62 3.49
CA LEU A 141 -21.41 14.73 3.05
C LEU A 141 -22.60 14.14 2.28
N ILE A 142 -23.79 14.58 2.62
CA ILE A 142 -25.04 14.12 2.03
C ILE A 142 -25.70 15.25 1.23
N SER A 143 -26.17 14.92 0.04
CA SER A 143 -26.97 15.82 -0.78
C SER A 143 -28.06 15.04 -1.52
N ALA A 144 -29.07 15.77 -1.99
CA ALA A 144 -30.06 15.25 -2.94
C ALA A 144 -30.17 16.20 -4.12
N ASP A 145 -30.58 15.66 -5.27
CA ASP A 145 -30.94 16.49 -6.43
C ASP A 145 -32.17 17.37 -6.13
N HIS A 146 -33.12 16.87 -5.34
CA HIS A 146 -34.30 17.58 -4.87
C HIS A 146 -34.59 17.26 -3.40
N PHE A 147 -35.14 18.22 -2.66
CA PHE A 147 -35.63 17.99 -1.28
C PHE A 147 -37.16 17.88 -1.22
N VAL A 148 -37.84 18.24 -2.31
CA VAL A 148 -39.29 18.16 -2.49
C VAL A 148 -39.52 17.61 -3.89
N ILE A 149 -40.27 16.51 -4.00
CA ILE A 149 -40.59 15.85 -5.27
C ILE A 149 -42.08 15.54 -5.37
N GLU A 150 -42.55 15.34 -6.59
CA GLU A 150 -43.92 14.88 -6.87
C GLU A 150 -44.05 13.35 -6.67
N PRO A 151 -45.26 12.80 -6.43
CA PRO A 151 -45.46 11.37 -6.13
C PRO A 151 -44.91 10.38 -7.16
N ALA A 152 -44.77 10.77 -8.43
CA ALA A 152 -44.25 9.91 -9.50
C ALA A 152 -42.76 10.14 -9.84
N GLN A 153 -42.09 11.07 -9.16
CA GLN A 153 -40.69 11.40 -9.41
C GLN A 153 -39.73 10.49 -8.64
N THR A 154 -38.51 10.36 -9.16
CA THR A 154 -37.39 9.76 -8.44
C THR A 154 -36.52 10.85 -7.84
N ILE A 155 -35.84 10.52 -6.75
CA ILE A 155 -34.84 11.37 -6.09
C ILE A 155 -33.51 10.64 -6.05
N THR A 156 -32.44 11.35 -6.38
CA THR A 156 -31.07 10.83 -6.26
C THR A 156 -30.45 11.37 -4.99
N ILE A 157 -30.10 10.47 -4.08
CA ILE A 157 -29.34 10.79 -2.87
C ILE A 157 -27.88 10.48 -3.12
N SER A 158 -27.02 11.49 -2.94
CA SER A 158 -25.57 11.37 -3.08
C SER A 158 -24.89 11.42 -1.72
N ALA A 159 -24.00 10.46 -1.48
CA ALA A 159 -23.08 10.44 -0.35
C ALA A 159 -21.65 10.64 -0.86
N SER A 160 -21.03 11.76 -0.51
CA SER A 160 -19.61 12.01 -0.73
C SER A 160 -18.83 11.58 0.52
N LEU A 161 -17.94 10.62 0.35
CA LEU A 161 -17.09 10.03 1.37
C LEU A 161 -15.79 10.83 1.44
N ILE A 162 -15.49 11.40 2.62
CA ILE A 162 -14.36 12.31 2.77
C ILE A 162 -13.40 11.82 3.84
N ARG A 163 -12.11 12.10 3.65
CA ARG A 163 -11.07 11.95 4.67
C ARG A 163 -10.56 13.32 5.07
N ASP A 164 -10.06 13.44 6.30
CA ASP A 164 -9.45 14.67 6.78
C ASP A 164 -8.28 15.11 5.90
N SER A 165 -7.94 16.40 5.97
CA SER A 165 -6.81 16.96 5.25
C SER A 165 -5.53 16.15 5.52
N PHE A 166 -4.72 15.97 4.47
CA PHE A 166 -3.46 15.23 4.50
C PHE A 166 -3.56 13.71 4.76
N LYS A 167 -4.76 13.14 4.90
CA LYS A 167 -4.98 11.68 5.07
C LYS A 167 -5.24 10.94 3.75
N GLY A 168 -4.94 11.57 2.61
CA GLY A 168 -5.17 11.00 1.28
C GLY A 168 -6.65 10.91 0.91
N LYS A 169 -6.98 9.97 0.02
CA LYS A 169 -8.33 9.77 -0.52
C LYS A 169 -8.97 8.52 0.04
N VAL A 170 -10.31 8.48 0.03
CA VAL A 170 -11.06 7.25 0.31
C VAL A 170 -10.76 6.24 -0.80
N SER A 171 -10.44 5.00 -0.43
CA SER A 171 -10.23 3.94 -1.42
C SER A 171 -11.54 3.50 -2.04
N ASP A 172 -11.58 3.22 -3.34
CA ASP A 172 -12.76 2.62 -3.96
C ASP A 172 -12.61 1.11 -4.20
N PRO A 173 -13.71 0.34 -4.13
CA PRO A 173 -15.07 0.76 -3.73
C PRO A 173 -15.30 0.66 -2.21
N ILE A 174 -16.07 1.59 -1.63
CA ILE A 174 -16.63 1.50 -0.27
C ILE A 174 -18.13 1.21 -0.33
N LYS A 175 -18.60 0.27 0.49
CA LYS A 175 -20.03 -0.01 0.62
C LYS A 175 -20.72 1.08 1.46
N VAL A 176 -21.77 1.68 0.89
CA VAL A 176 -22.61 2.68 1.57
C VAL A 176 -24.04 2.15 1.66
N PHE A 177 -24.59 2.11 2.86
CA PHE A 177 -25.95 1.64 3.14
C PHE A 177 -26.93 2.80 3.18
N TYR A 178 -28.14 2.56 2.66
CA TYR A 178 -29.24 3.52 2.65
C TYR A 178 -30.44 2.90 3.37
N ASP A 179 -31.08 3.70 4.21
CA ASP A 179 -32.20 3.29 5.06
C ASP A 179 -33.20 4.45 5.07
N VAL A 180 -34.31 4.26 4.36
CA VAL A 180 -35.34 5.28 4.16
C VAL A 180 -36.57 4.91 4.97
N THR A 181 -36.96 5.81 5.87
CA THR A 181 -38.08 5.61 6.80
C THR A 181 -39.07 6.78 6.69
N PRO A 182 -40.38 6.53 6.57
CA PRO A 182 -41.37 7.61 6.70
C PRO A 182 -41.30 8.22 8.11
N LEU A 183 -41.52 9.53 8.22
CA LEU A 183 -41.61 10.22 9.50
C LEU A 183 -43.00 10.13 10.15
N THR A 184 -43.99 9.60 9.42
CA THR A 184 -45.33 9.31 9.92
C THR A 184 -45.51 7.82 10.19
N SER A 185 -46.49 7.46 11.01
CA SER A 185 -46.76 6.08 11.44
C SER A 185 -47.38 5.18 10.36
N GLN A 186 -47.44 5.62 9.11
CA GLN A 186 -47.99 4.82 8.02
C GLN A 186 -46.90 3.92 7.41
N PRO A 187 -47.19 2.62 7.18
CA PRO A 187 -46.27 1.71 6.52
C PRO A 187 -46.14 2.09 5.04
N ASN A 188 -45.21 2.97 4.74
CA ASN A 188 -44.98 3.51 3.40
C ASN A 188 -43.60 3.03 2.92
N ILE A 189 -43.59 2.15 1.91
CA ILE A 189 -42.36 1.54 1.39
C ILE A 189 -41.99 2.21 0.07
N LEU A 190 -40.99 3.09 0.11
CA LEU A 190 -40.27 3.53 -1.09
C LEU A 190 -39.36 2.41 -1.59
N ILE A 191 -39.08 2.37 -2.89
CA ILE A 191 -38.11 1.43 -3.45
C ILE A 191 -36.75 2.13 -3.55
N TYR A 192 -35.73 1.51 -2.98
CA TYR A 192 -34.35 2.01 -2.99
C TYR A 192 -33.37 0.86 -2.81
N PRO A 193 -32.11 0.99 -3.27
CA PRO A 193 -31.08 0.00 -3.00
C PRO A 193 -30.69 0.05 -1.51
N ASN A 194 -30.62 -1.13 -0.86
CA ASN A 194 -30.15 -1.23 0.53
C ASN A 194 -28.68 -0.82 0.71
N PHE A 195 -27.87 -0.95 -0.35
CA PHE A 195 -26.52 -0.39 -0.42
C PHE A 195 -26.10 -0.08 -1.86
N VAL A 196 -25.14 0.84 -2.01
CA VAL A 196 -24.46 1.15 -3.27
C VAL A 196 -22.96 1.27 -3.01
N MET A 197 -22.14 0.70 -3.90
CA MET A 197 -20.68 0.83 -3.84
C MET A 197 -20.25 2.21 -4.32
N SER A 198 -19.30 2.84 -3.63
CA SER A 198 -18.73 4.12 -4.08
C SER A 198 -17.90 3.95 -5.34
N SER A 199 -17.85 5.03 -6.11
CA SER A 199 -16.91 5.26 -7.18
C SER A 199 -16.38 6.67 -7.04
N GLN A 200 -15.05 6.82 -7.03
CA GLN A 200 -14.37 8.09 -6.79
C GLN A 200 -14.80 8.76 -5.47
N GLY A 201 -15.02 7.95 -4.43
CA GLY A 201 -15.48 8.44 -3.14
C GLY A 201 -16.94 8.91 -3.11
N VAL A 202 -17.73 8.70 -4.16
CA VAL A 202 -19.15 9.08 -4.21
C VAL A 202 -20.03 7.84 -4.38
N SER A 203 -21.14 7.78 -3.64
CA SER A 203 -22.18 6.77 -3.78
C SER A 203 -23.52 7.45 -4.09
N ASN A 204 -24.27 6.95 -5.06
CA ASN A 204 -25.54 7.52 -5.50
C ASN A 204 -26.65 6.46 -5.39
N ALA A 205 -27.66 6.71 -4.57
CA ALA A 205 -28.86 5.89 -4.48
C ALA A 205 -30.05 6.59 -5.14
N ILE A 206 -30.73 5.88 -6.02
CA ILE A 206 -31.99 6.34 -6.62
C ILE A 206 -33.14 5.76 -5.80
N ILE A 207 -34.00 6.65 -5.29
CA ILE A 207 -35.21 6.27 -4.57
C ILE A 207 -36.40 6.53 -5.51
N SER A 208 -37.30 5.55 -5.63
CA SER A 208 -38.52 5.66 -6.41
C SER A 208 -39.77 5.45 -5.55
N ASN A 209 -40.85 6.12 -5.96
CA ASN A 209 -42.15 6.10 -5.30
C ASN A 209 -43.22 5.51 -6.23
N PRO A 210 -43.20 4.20 -6.53
CA PRO A 210 -44.18 3.60 -7.44
C PRO A 210 -45.60 3.56 -6.86
N PHE A 211 -45.78 3.92 -5.59
CA PHE A 211 -47.06 3.86 -4.88
C PHE A 211 -47.69 5.25 -4.67
N ASN A 212 -47.16 6.29 -5.32
CA ASN A 212 -47.64 7.68 -5.22
C ASN A 212 -47.83 8.16 -3.77
N LEU A 213 -46.91 7.75 -2.89
CA LEU A 213 -46.93 8.14 -1.48
C LEU A 213 -46.66 9.63 -1.34
N THR A 214 -47.22 10.24 -0.30
CA THR A 214 -46.93 11.63 0.09
C THR A 214 -46.42 11.67 1.53
N GLY A 215 -45.76 12.76 1.90
CA GLY A 215 -45.27 13.02 3.25
C GLY A 215 -43.76 13.19 3.34
N ASP A 216 -43.28 13.24 4.58
CA ASP A 216 -41.87 13.44 4.90
C ASP A 216 -41.16 12.10 5.15
N PHE A 217 -39.98 11.95 4.55
CA PHE A 217 -39.15 10.77 4.65
C PHE A 217 -37.77 11.15 5.17
N LYS A 218 -37.21 10.30 6.02
CA LYS A 218 -35.82 10.40 6.50
C LYS A 218 -34.97 9.35 5.81
N VAL A 219 -33.84 9.79 5.25
CA VAL A 219 -32.79 8.90 4.74
C VAL A 219 -31.67 8.87 5.76
N ASN A 220 -31.29 7.68 6.22
CA ASN A 220 -30.07 7.44 6.98
C ASN A 220 -29.05 6.77 6.07
N ILE A 221 -27.88 7.39 5.93
CA ILE A 221 -26.74 6.85 5.18
C ILE A 221 -25.70 6.35 6.19
N LYS A 222 -25.18 5.14 5.97
CA LYS A 222 -24.23 4.50 6.88
C LYS A 222 -23.05 3.88 6.12
N THR A 223 -21.84 4.00 6.65
CA THR A 223 -20.66 3.26 6.20
C THR A 223 -19.68 3.03 7.36
N LEU A 224 -18.58 2.32 7.13
CA LEU A 224 -17.56 2.09 8.16
C LEU A 224 -16.57 3.27 8.24
N SER A 225 -16.17 3.62 9.46
CA SER A 225 -15.08 4.56 9.73
C SER A 225 -13.73 3.84 9.89
N PRO A 226 -12.58 4.57 9.85
CA PRO A 226 -11.27 4.05 10.24
C PRO A 226 -11.21 3.46 11.66
N ALA A 227 -12.03 3.95 12.59
CA ALA A 227 -12.15 3.40 13.94
C ALA A 227 -12.92 2.06 13.99
N LYS A 228 -13.37 1.55 12.81
CA LYS A 228 -14.18 0.34 12.63
C LYS A 228 -15.56 0.43 13.29
N ASP A 229 -16.03 1.64 13.54
CA ASP A 229 -17.41 1.91 13.92
C ASP A 229 -18.24 2.38 12.70
N THR A 230 -19.48 2.81 12.95
CA THR A 230 -20.38 3.26 11.90
C THR A 230 -20.40 4.78 11.79
N LEU A 231 -19.98 5.32 10.66
CA LEU A 231 -20.32 6.69 10.26
C LEU A 231 -21.78 6.74 9.82
N ARG A 232 -22.51 7.75 10.30
CA ARG A 232 -23.92 7.95 9.95
C ARG A 232 -24.20 9.42 9.70
N LYS A 233 -24.92 9.69 8.61
CA LYS A 233 -25.58 10.98 8.36
C LYS A 233 -27.03 10.74 7.99
N SER A 234 -27.85 11.76 8.20
CA SER A 234 -29.25 11.70 7.79
C SER A 234 -29.71 13.02 7.21
N MET A 235 -30.66 12.92 6.29
CA MET A 235 -31.41 14.06 5.77
C MET A 235 -32.90 13.71 5.68
N THR A 236 -33.71 14.72 5.42
CA THR A 236 -35.14 14.57 5.15
C THR A 236 -35.47 15.10 3.77
N PHE A 237 -36.45 14.49 3.11
CA PHE A 237 -37.06 15.01 1.89
C PHE A 237 -38.58 14.81 1.97
N ARG A 238 -39.31 15.56 1.16
CA ARG A 238 -40.78 15.56 1.10
C ARG A 238 -41.26 15.08 -0.25
N ILE A 239 -42.36 14.34 -0.24
CA ILE A 239 -43.16 14.04 -1.43
C ILE A 239 -44.52 14.72 -1.26
N GLN A 240 -44.91 15.60 -2.19
CA GLN A 240 -46.18 16.33 -2.14
C GLN A 240 -46.78 16.48 -3.53
#